data_AF-A0A523F409-F1
#
_entry.id   AF-A0A523F409-F1
#
_cell.length_a   1.000
_cell.length_b   1.000
_cell.length_c   1.000
_cell.angle_alpha   90.00
_cell.angle_beta   90.00
_cell.angle_gamma   90.00
#
_symmetry.space_group_name_H-M   'P 1'
#
loop_
_entity.id
_entity.type
_entity.pdbx_description
1 polymer ?
#
loop_
_entity_poly.entity_id
_entity_poly.type
_entity_poly.pdbx_seq_one_letter_code
_entity_poly.pdbx_strand_id
1 'polypeptide(L)'
;MKRNWTKIALALGPMIMISSYVWEYARTKPAYTYLVQPWSIRGFDTIHGEIFVVAAVLLLVAGMLTASDRSMNATGSAVIVAYVILASAGFAMRYVTDDITLTLQPPMNVALSVLIAGSISLGLRGTLGESVGWLKRALPIFIPLFIAVFLLFRTTLVDTPVTITAWGLVLITMSALGAISMAAQPLTMGANRMIILSGILVSIVVMLSAGAIRQSLIDIQLMTVQESGLTDIAASYKDTQAAPGWWLAGFGAFVFWIGAVGLWANRRDIVAALARAKKQRAAAEQSAKEIQDAAEAYARDFEGAGANPA
;
A
#
# COMPACT_ATOMS: atom_id res chain seq x y z
N MET A 1 -23.71 -2.79 14.82
CA MET A 1 -22.30 -3.22 14.64
C MET A 1 -21.80 -3.21 13.19
N LYS A 2 -22.57 -3.59 12.17
CA LYS A 2 -22.11 -3.67 10.75
C LYS A 2 -21.42 -2.41 10.21
N ARG A 3 -21.84 -1.20 10.63
CA ARG A 3 -21.34 0.09 10.11
C ARG A 3 -19.88 0.41 10.48
N ASN A 4 -19.37 -0.10 11.60
CA ASN A 4 -18.03 0.28 12.12
C ASN A 4 -17.00 -0.86 12.07
N TRP A 5 -17.39 -2.06 11.63
CA TRP A 5 -16.52 -3.23 11.60
C TRP A 5 -15.21 -2.99 10.85
N THR A 6 -15.23 -2.27 9.72
CA THR A 6 -14.02 -1.99 8.93
C THR A 6 -13.03 -1.10 9.66
N LYS A 7 -13.52 -0.09 10.39
CA LYS A 7 -12.69 0.78 11.25
C LYS A 7 -12.10 0.00 12.42
N ILE A 8 -12.90 -0.90 13.01
CA ILE A 8 -12.45 -1.79 14.08
C ILE A 8 -11.35 -2.71 13.56
N ALA A 9 -11.53 -3.37 12.41
CA ALA A 9 -10.51 -4.25 11.83
C ALA A 9 -9.22 -3.52 11.46
N LEU A 10 -9.32 -2.30 10.92
CA LEU A 10 -8.16 -1.43 10.61
C LEU A 10 -7.36 -1.03 11.86
N ALA A 11 -8.00 -0.93 13.01
CA ALA A 11 -7.31 -0.65 14.28
C ALA A 11 -6.83 -1.94 14.97
N LEU A 12 -7.67 -2.99 14.95
CA LEU A 12 -7.43 -4.25 15.63
C LEU A 12 -6.22 -4.99 15.05
N GLY A 13 -6.07 -5.03 13.71
CA GLY A 13 -4.94 -5.69 13.07
C GLY A 13 -3.58 -5.19 13.57
N PRO A 14 -3.30 -3.88 13.48
CA PRO A 14 -2.09 -3.28 14.05
C PRO A 14 -1.95 -3.47 15.56
N MET A 15 -3.04 -3.40 16.32
CA MET A 15 -2.99 -3.66 17.77
C MET A 15 -2.59 -5.10 18.09
N ILE A 16 -3.06 -6.09 17.31
CA ILE A 16 -2.62 -7.47 17.43
C ILE A 16 -1.13 -7.58 17.11
N MET A 17 -0.65 -6.92 16.05
CA MET A 17 0.77 -6.89 15.72
C MET A 17 1.62 -6.29 16.83
N ILE A 18 1.22 -5.15 17.42
CA ILE A 18 1.91 -4.55 18.56
C ILE A 18 1.90 -5.50 19.77
N SER A 19 0.74 -6.13 20.05
CA SER A 19 0.61 -7.08 21.15
C SER A 19 1.51 -8.31 20.98
N SER A 20 1.82 -8.69 19.74
CA SER A 20 2.72 -9.82 19.47
C SER A 20 4.13 -9.57 20.01
N TYR A 21 4.60 -8.32 19.94
CA TYR A 21 5.87 -7.91 20.54
C TYR A 21 5.81 -7.94 22.07
N VAL A 22 4.74 -7.38 22.67
CA VAL A 22 4.57 -7.38 24.14
C VAL A 22 4.50 -8.81 24.69
N TRP A 23 3.79 -9.69 23.99
CA TRP A 23 3.64 -11.10 24.35
C TRP A 23 4.96 -11.86 24.32
N GLU A 24 5.79 -11.61 23.29
CA GLU A 24 7.13 -12.21 23.21
C GLU A 24 8.11 -11.57 24.19
N TYR A 25 8.04 -10.26 24.43
CA TYR A 25 8.85 -9.56 25.43
C TYR A 25 8.59 -10.05 26.86
N ALA A 26 7.32 -10.27 27.21
CA ALA A 26 6.96 -10.84 28.51
C ALA A 26 7.45 -12.28 28.68
N ARG A 27 7.72 -13.01 27.59
CA ARG A 27 8.24 -14.39 27.62
C ARG A 27 9.75 -14.45 27.79
N THR A 28 10.48 -13.45 27.29
CA THR A 28 11.95 -13.45 27.28
C THR A 28 12.57 -12.92 28.55
N LYS A 29 11.90 -11.99 29.22
CA LYS A 29 12.47 -11.30 30.39
C LYS A 29 12.37 -12.16 31.65
N PRO A 30 13.50 -12.42 32.35
CA PRO A 30 13.53 -13.21 33.60
C PRO A 30 12.58 -12.71 34.69
N ALA A 31 12.26 -11.42 34.68
CA ALA A 31 11.33 -10.80 35.62
C ALA A 31 9.86 -11.21 35.41
N TYR A 32 9.51 -11.84 34.28
CA TYR A 32 8.14 -12.22 33.91
C TYR A 32 7.97 -13.72 33.66
N THR A 33 8.99 -14.52 33.98
CA THR A 33 9.06 -15.98 33.73
C THR A 33 7.96 -16.78 34.45
N TYR A 34 7.29 -16.20 35.45
CA TYR A 34 6.14 -16.80 36.11
C TYR A 34 4.85 -16.79 35.25
N LEU A 35 4.80 -16.02 34.16
CA LEU A 35 3.64 -15.95 33.26
C LEU A 35 3.67 -17.00 32.14
N VAL A 36 4.85 -17.48 31.72
CA VAL A 36 5.02 -18.43 30.61
C VAL A 36 6.20 -19.36 30.89
N GLN A 37 6.01 -20.67 30.70
CA GLN A 37 6.99 -21.70 31.09
C GLN A 37 8.39 -21.50 30.47
N PRO A 38 9.47 -21.73 31.25
CA PRO A 38 10.87 -21.34 30.95
C PRO A 38 11.65 -22.26 29.99
N TRP A 39 11.05 -23.32 29.45
CA TRP A 39 11.80 -24.41 28.79
C TRP A 39 12.19 -24.15 27.33
N SER A 40 12.15 -22.91 26.85
CA SER A 40 12.56 -22.61 25.47
C SER A 40 13.27 -21.27 25.37
N ILE A 41 14.49 -21.25 24.82
CA ILE A 41 15.13 -20.03 24.33
C ILE A 41 14.25 -19.50 23.19
N ARG A 42 13.27 -18.65 23.50
CA ARG A 42 12.38 -18.05 22.52
C ARG A 42 12.32 -16.58 22.82
N GLY A 43 12.93 -15.78 21.94
CA GLY A 43 13.00 -14.36 22.19
C GLY A 43 13.40 -13.47 21.05
N PHE A 44 12.51 -12.51 20.76
CA PHE A 44 12.77 -11.31 20.00
C PHE A 44 13.41 -10.22 20.88
N ASP A 45 14.59 -10.48 21.44
CA ASP A 45 15.51 -9.35 21.62
C ASP A 45 16.25 -9.13 20.29
N THR A 46 15.46 -8.99 19.21
CA THR A 46 15.93 -8.90 17.83
C THR A 46 15.22 -7.75 17.14
N ILE A 47 15.91 -7.14 16.17
CA ILE A 47 15.45 -6.02 15.34
C ILE A 47 14.07 -6.30 14.70
N HIS A 48 13.69 -7.56 14.52
CA HIS A 48 12.40 -7.97 13.96
C HIS A 48 11.18 -7.63 14.83
N GLY A 49 11.32 -7.63 16.16
CA GLY A 49 10.25 -7.21 17.06
C GLY A 49 9.92 -5.73 16.87
N GLU A 50 10.95 -4.90 16.77
CA GLU A 50 10.81 -3.48 16.47
C GLU A 50 10.21 -3.24 15.08
N ILE A 51 10.66 -4.00 14.08
CA ILE A 51 10.11 -3.97 12.72
C ILE A 51 8.59 -4.18 12.75
N PHE A 52 8.08 -5.17 13.50
CA PHE A 52 6.64 -5.42 13.58
C PHE A 52 5.89 -4.29 14.27
N VAL A 53 6.44 -3.72 15.36
CA VAL A 53 5.83 -2.60 16.07
C VAL A 53 5.78 -1.36 15.18
N VAL A 54 6.90 -0.99 14.55
CA VAL A 54 6.95 0.20 13.68
C VAL A 54 6.04 0.01 12.48
N ALA A 55 6.08 -1.14 11.80
CA ALA A 55 5.18 -1.44 10.68
C ALA A 55 3.70 -1.35 11.10
N ALA A 56 3.36 -1.88 12.28
CA ALA A 56 2.01 -1.80 12.83
C ALA A 56 1.58 -0.36 13.11
N VAL A 57 2.43 0.46 13.74
CA VAL A 57 2.14 1.88 14.00
C VAL A 57 1.91 2.62 12.69
N LEU A 58 2.77 2.40 11.68
CA LEU A 58 2.62 3.02 10.36
C LEU A 58 1.30 2.62 9.68
N LEU A 59 0.93 1.33 9.74
CA LEU A 59 -0.35 0.84 9.24
C LEU A 59 -1.55 1.39 10.01
N LEU A 60 -1.45 1.53 11.34
CA LEU A 60 -2.51 2.09 12.17
C LEU A 60 -2.78 3.54 11.78
N VAL A 61 -1.73 4.35 11.66
CA VAL A 61 -1.85 5.75 11.25
C VAL A 61 -2.41 5.83 9.82
N ALA A 62 -1.88 5.05 8.87
CA ALA A 62 -2.40 4.98 7.51
C ALA A 62 -3.89 4.57 7.50
N GLY A 63 -4.26 3.58 8.31
CA GLY A 63 -5.61 3.05 8.51
C GLY A 63 -6.57 4.10 9.02
N MET A 64 -6.19 4.84 10.04
CA MET A 64 -7.02 5.89 10.63
C MET A 64 -7.18 7.08 9.67
N LEU A 65 -6.09 7.49 9.00
CA LEU A 65 -6.15 8.55 7.99
C LEU A 65 -7.05 8.14 6.82
N THR A 66 -6.92 6.90 6.34
CA THR A 66 -7.77 6.37 5.26
C THR A 66 -9.21 6.19 5.72
N ALA A 67 -9.46 5.82 6.98
CA ALA A 67 -10.82 5.70 7.51
C ALA A 67 -11.54 7.05 7.69
N SER A 68 -10.81 8.17 7.69
CA SER A 68 -11.36 9.52 7.81
C SER A 68 -12.12 9.95 6.55
N ASP A 69 -13.14 10.79 6.69
CA ASP A 69 -13.93 11.28 5.54
C ASP A 69 -13.08 12.16 4.59
N ARG A 70 -12.02 12.80 5.11
CA ARG A 70 -11.07 13.61 4.32
C ARG A 70 -10.40 12.81 3.20
N SER A 71 -10.19 11.51 3.40
CA SER A 71 -9.60 10.63 2.39
C SER A 71 -10.50 10.37 1.17
N MET A 72 -11.79 10.75 1.22
CA MET A 72 -12.70 10.70 0.08
C MET A 72 -12.53 11.90 -0.88
N ASN A 73 -11.71 12.89 -0.51
CA ASN A 73 -11.31 13.98 -1.39
C ASN A 73 -10.01 13.63 -2.12
N ALA A 74 -9.83 14.12 -3.36
CA ALA A 74 -8.63 13.83 -4.15
C ALA A 74 -7.34 14.27 -3.43
N THR A 75 -7.33 15.47 -2.86
CA THR A 75 -6.19 16.01 -2.09
C THR A 75 -5.90 15.19 -0.85
N GLY A 76 -6.94 14.82 -0.08
CA GLY A 76 -6.77 13.99 1.12
C GLY A 76 -6.25 12.60 0.77
N SER A 77 -6.75 12.00 -0.32
CA SER A 77 -6.24 10.74 -0.84
C SER A 77 -4.76 10.84 -1.24
N ALA A 78 -4.37 11.90 -1.96
CA ALA A 78 -2.98 12.13 -2.37
C ALA A 78 -2.04 12.28 -1.17
N VAL A 79 -2.43 13.04 -0.14
CA VAL A 79 -1.65 13.22 1.09
C VAL A 79 -1.42 11.89 1.81
N ILE A 80 -2.43 11.02 1.85
CA ILE A 80 -2.30 9.70 2.50
C ILE A 80 -1.37 8.80 1.69
N VAL A 81 -1.47 8.81 0.36
CA VAL A 81 -0.53 8.06 -0.50
C VAL A 81 0.90 8.55 -0.29
N ALA A 82 1.11 9.87 -0.25
CA ALA A 82 2.42 10.46 0.03
C ALA A 82 2.94 10.05 1.42
N TYR A 83 2.09 10.07 2.44
CA TYR A 83 2.44 9.57 3.78
C TYR A 83 2.91 8.11 3.72
N VAL A 84 2.18 7.22 3.05
CA VAL A 84 2.56 5.81 2.95
C VAL A 84 3.91 5.63 2.25
N ILE A 85 4.16 6.37 1.16
CA ILE A 85 5.44 6.33 0.44
C ILE A 85 6.58 6.76 1.37
N LEU A 86 6.46 7.92 2.02
CA LEU A 86 7.49 8.46 2.90
C LEU A 86 7.70 7.58 4.13
N ALA A 87 6.62 7.09 4.74
CA ALA A 87 6.67 6.17 5.88
C ALA A 87 7.39 4.87 5.54
N SER A 88 7.11 4.29 4.36
CA SER A 88 7.77 3.06 3.92
C SER A 88 9.25 3.26 3.59
N ALA A 89 9.60 4.39 2.96
CA ALA A 89 10.99 4.74 2.69
C ALA A 89 11.77 5.01 3.99
N GLY A 90 11.17 5.73 4.94
CA GLY A 90 11.75 5.97 6.27
C GLY A 90 11.91 4.68 7.08
N PHE A 91 10.92 3.77 7.00
CA PHE A 91 11.01 2.44 7.58
C PHE A 91 12.20 1.66 7.00
N ALA A 92 12.32 1.64 5.66
CA ALA A 92 13.44 0.97 4.99
C ALA A 92 14.79 1.63 5.34
N MET A 93 14.87 2.96 5.41
CA MET A 93 16.08 3.68 5.80
C MET A 93 16.56 3.31 7.21
N ARG A 94 15.63 3.01 8.14
CA ARG A 94 15.97 2.64 9.52
C ARG A 94 16.41 1.17 9.68
N TYR A 95 15.81 0.27 8.91
CA TYR A 95 15.92 -1.18 9.13
C TYR A 95 16.61 -1.95 7.99
N VAL A 96 16.79 -1.32 6.84
CA VAL A 96 17.43 -1.89 5.64
C VAL A 96 18.46 -0.88 5.14
N THR A 97 19.58 -0.82 5.84
CA THR A 97 20.68 0.13 5.58
C THR A 97 21.66 -0.36 4.52
N ASP A 98 21.56 -1.63 4.13
CA ASP A 98 22.52 -2.24 3.21
C ASP A 98 22.37 -1.70 1.79
N ASP A 99 23.51 -1.56 1.13
CA ASP A 99 23.57 -1.32 -0.30
C ASP A 99 23.27 -2.64 -1.03
N ILE A 100 22.32 -2.58 -1.96
CA ILE A 100 21.97 -3.73 -2.79
C ILE A 100 22.66 -3.54 -4.13
N THR A 101 23.61 -4.42 -4.42
CA THR A 101 24.15 -4.54 -5.77
C THR A 101 23.19 -5.36 -6.61
N LEU A 102 22.49 -4.70 -7.53
CA LEU A 102 21.58 -5.35 -8.47
C LEU A 102 22.29 -5.44 -9.82
N THR A 103 22.49 -6.67 -10.29
CA THR A 103 22.78 -6.91 -11.70
C THR A 103 21.45 -7.11 -12.40
N LEU A 104 21.01 -6.12 -13.17
CA LEU A 104 19.72 -6.17 -13.85
C LEU A 104 19.76 -7.21 -14.97
N GLN A 105 19.21 -8.38 -14.68
CA GLN A 105 18.99 -9.41 -15.68
C GLN A 105 17.91 -8.96 -16.66
N PRO A 106 17.94 -9.41 -17.94
CA PRO A 106 16.95 -9.05 -18.95
C PRO A 106 15.47 -9.12 -18.50
N PRO A 107 14.99 -10.16 -17.78
CA PRO A 107 13.60 -10.19 -17.30
C PRO A 107 13.28 -9.11 -16.25
N MET A 108 14.22 -8.79 -15.37
CA MET A 108 14.04 -7.72 -14.36
C MET A 108 14.00 -6.35 -15.03
N ASN A 109 14.82 -6.14 -16.07
CA ASN A 109 14.77 -4.92 -16.86
C ASN A 109 13.38 -4.72 -17.50
N VAL A 110 12.81 -5.77 -18.12
CA VAL A 110 11.46 -5.70 -18.69
C VAL A 110 10.44 -5.34 -17.60
N ALA A 111 10.47 -6.01 -16.46
CA ALA A 111 9.51 -5.78 -15.38
C ALA A 111 9.58 -4.34 -14.83
N LEU A 112 10.79 -3.83 -14.56
CA LEU A 112 10.99 -2.46 -14.06
C LEU A 112 10.62 -1.41 -15.12
N SER A 113 10.94 -1.67 -16.39
CA SER A 113 10.57 -0.78 -17.50
C SER A 113 9.06 -0.69 -17.64
N VAL A 114 8.34 -1.82 -17.56
CA VAL A 114 6.87 -1.84 -17.56
C VAL A 114 6.33 -1.07 -16.36
N LEU A 115 6.91 -1.26 -15.17
CA LEU A 115 6.44 -0.64 -13.94
C LEU A 115 6.63 0.87 -13.96
N ILE A 116 7.81 1.37 -14.34
CA ILE A 116 8.10 2.81 -14.47
C ILE A 116 7.26 3.42 -15.59
N ALA A 117 7.24 2.78 -16.76
CA ALA A 117 6.51 3.31 -17.90
C ALA A 117 5.00 3.31 -17.68
N GLY A 118 4.48 2.26 -17.05
CA GLY A 118 3.10 2.15 -16.61
C GLY A 118 2.77 3.26 -15.61
N SER A 119 3.61 3.47 -14.60
CA SER A 119 3.40 4.49 -13.57
C SER A 119 3.36 5.90 -14.15
N ILE A 120 4.31 6.25 -15.02
CA ILE A 120 4.40 7.57 -15.64
C ILE A 120 3.24 7.77 -16.62
N SER A 121 2.97 6.81 -17.50
CA SER A 121 1.87 6.93 -18.49
C SER A 121 0.50 7.03 -17.83
N LEU A 122 0.27 6.27 -16.77
CA LEU A 122 -0.95 6.34 -15.97
C LEU A 122 -1.03 7.65 -15.18
N GLY A 123 0.07 8.10 -14.57
CA GLY A 123 0.14 9.39 -13.86
C GLY A 123 -0.13 10.58 -14.76
N LEU A 124 0.48 10.61 -15.96
CA LEU A 124 0.26 11.65 -16.96
C LEU A 124 -1.18 11.64 -17.48
N ARG A 125 -1.76 10.47 -17.75
CA ARG A 125 -3.17 10.35 -18.10
C ARG A 125 -4.08 10.88 -16.97
N GLY A 126 -3.79 10.53 -15.72
CA GLY A 126 -4.60 10.91 -14.58
C GLY A 126 -4.58 12.41 -14.28
N THR A 127 -3.49 13.11 -14.63
CA THR A 127 -3.29 14.54 -14.34
C THR A 127 -3.59 15.46 -15.53
N LEU A 128 -3.20 15.05 -16.73
CA LEU A 128 -3.26 15.87 -17.95
C LEU A 128 -4.17 15.29 -19.04
N GLY A 129 -4.76 14.11 -18.81
CA GLY A 129 -5.60 13.46 -19.82
C GLY A 129 -6.89 14.21 -20.15
N GLU A 130 -7.39 15.06 -19.25
CA GLU A 130 -8.59 15.88 -19.51
C GLU A 130 -8.25 17.13 -20.33
N SER A 131 -7.07 17.73 -20.12
CA SER A 131 -6.64 18.94 -20.83
C SER A 131 -6.04 18.65 -22.21
N VAL A 132 -5.46 17.47 -22.40
CA VAL A 132 -4.73 17.13 -23.62
C VAL A 132 -5.28 15.85 -24.26
N GLY A 133 -5.85 15.99 -25.46
CA GLY A 133 -6.60 14.92 -26.14
C GLY A 133 -5.82 13.62 -26.37
N TRP A 134 -4.52 13.71 -26.69
CA TRP A 134 -3.68 12.52 -26.90
C TRP A 134 -3.29 11.81 -25.59
N LEU A 135 -3.34 12.51 -24.44
CA LEU A 135 -3.09 11.97 -23.11
C LEU A 135 -4.31 11.24 -22.51
N LYS A 136 -5.47 11.24 -23.20
CA LYS A 136 -6.70 10.53 -22.76
C LYS A 136 -6.52 9.02 -22.67
N ARG A 137 -5.65 8.44 -23.49
CA ARG A 137 -5.38 7.00 -23.56
C ARG A 137 -3.97 6.74 -23.02
N ALA A 138 -3.84 5.81 -22.07
CA ALA A 138 -2.55 5.47 -21.48
C ALA A 138 -1.61 4.75 -22.49
N LEU A 139 -2.18 3.89 -23.34
CA LEU A 139 -1.44 3.06 -24.28
C LEU A 139 -0.49 3.83 -25.24
N PRO A 140 -0.92 4.91 -25.94
CA PRO A 140 -0.04 5.65 -26.85
C PRO A 140 1.12 6.37 -26.16
N ILE A 141 1.04 6.63 -24.86
CA ILE A 141 2.15 7.19 -24.05
C ILE A 141 3.03 6.05 -23.53
N PHE A 142 2.38 4.96 -23.10
CA PHE A 142 3.04 3.81 -22.51
C PHE A 142 4.04 3.18 -23.47
N ILE A 143 3.66 2.92 -24.73
CA ILE A 143 4.53 2.23 -25.70
C ILE A 143 5.86 2.98 -25.91
N PRO A 144 5.89 4.28 -26.29
CA PRO A 144 7.16 4.98 -26.49
C PRO A 144 7.95 5.12 -25.20
N LEU A 145 7.28 5.31 -24.05
CA LEU A 145 7.95 5.47 -22.76
C LEU A 145 8.53 4.14 -22.25
N PHE A 146 7.84 3.03 -22.48
CA PHE A 146 8.35 1.69 -22.24
C PHE A 146 9.57 1.40 -23.09
N ILE A 147 9.51 1.67 -24.40
CA ILE A 147 10.66 1.48 -25.31
C ILE A 147 11.83 2.35 -24.86
N ALA A 148 11.59 3.62 -24.53
CA ALA A 148 12.63 4.54 -24.08
C ALA A 148 13.30 4.06 -22.77
N VAL A 149 12.51 3.71 -21.74
CA VAL A 149 13.04 3.22 -20.47
C VAL A 149 13.74 1.87 -20.64
N PHE A 150 13.14 0.95 -21.42
CA PHE A 150 13.71 -0.36 -21.68
C PHE A 150 15.04 -0.28 -22.42
N LEU A 151 15.13 0.56 -23.46
CA LEU A 151 16.38 0.78 -24.18
C LEU A 151 17.41 1.45 -23.28
N LEU A 152 17.03 2.47 -22.51
CA LEU A 152 17.93 3.14 -21.57
C LEU A 152 18.50 2.17 -20.53
N PHE A 153 17.65 1.37 -19.89
CA PHE A 153 18.10 0.35 -18.94
C PHE A 153 18.91 -0.74 -19.61
N ARG A 154 18.55 -1.15 -20.85
CA ARG A 154 19.33 -2.14 -21.60
C ARG A 154 20.73 -1.64 -21.94
N THR A 155 20.89 -0.37 -22.31
CA THR A 155 22.18 0.18 -22.72
C THR A 155 23.04 0.61 -21.55
N THR A 156 22.46 0.91 -20.38
CA THR A 156 23.19 1.47 -19.24
C THR A 156 23.28 0.54 -18.02
N LEU A 157 22.28 -0.33 -17.82
CA LEU A 157 22.13 -1.10 -16.56
C LEU A 157 22.12 -2.63 -16.75
N VAL A 158 21.85 -3.15 -17.95
CA VAL A 158 21.86 -4.61 -18.17
C VAL A 158 23.29 -5.12 -18.17
N ASP A 159 23.51 -6.21 -17.42
CA ASP A 159 24.81 -6.85 -17.18
C ASP A 159 25.86 -5.96 -16.50
N THR A 160 25.50 -4.73 -16.11
CA THR A 160 26.33 -3.86 -15.28
C THR A 160 25.85 -3.94 -13.82
N PRO A 161 26.77 -4.10 -12.85
CA PRO A 161 26.40 -4.07 -11.44
C PRO A 161 26.04 -2.62 -11.06
N VAL A 162 24.79 -2.42 -10.62
CA VAL A 162 24.31 -1.14 -10.14
C VAL A 162 24.11 -1.23 -8.64
N THR A 163 24.84 -0.40 -7.90
CA THR A 163 24.67 -0.29 -6.45
C THR A 163 23.60 0.75 -6.16
N ILE A 164 22.52 0.34 -5.50
CA ILE A 164 21.47 1.23 -5.01
C ILE A 164 21.23 0.96 -3.53
N THR A 165 21.02 2.02 -2.76
CA THR A 165 20.60 1.87 -1.37
C THR A 165 19.24 1.17 -1.32
N ALA A 166 19.06 0.20 -0.41
CA ALA A 166 17.80 -0.55 -0.31
C ALA A 166 16.59 0.36 -0.09
N TRP A 167 16.73 1.41 0.73
CA TRP A 167 15.68 2.41 0.95
C TRP A 167 15.34 3.20 -0.32
N GLY A 168 16.33 3.45 -1.20
CA GLY A 168 16.12 4.10 -2.49
C GLY A 168 15.27 3.23 -3.42
N LEU A 169 15.52 1.92 -3.44
CA LEU A 169 14.71 0.96 -4.19
C LEU A 169 13.26 0.89 -3.66
N VAL A 170 13.08 0.89 -2.35
CA VAL A 170 11.74 0.94 -1.71
C VAL A 170 11.00 2.22 -2.09
N LEU A 171 11.68 3.37 -2.04
CA LEU A 171 11.11 4.66 -2.40
C LEU A 171 10.63 4.68 -3.86
N ILE A 172 11.45 4.20 -4.80
CA ILE A 172 11.10 4.12 -6.23
C ILE A 172 9.88 3.22 -6.43
N THR A 173 9.91 2.02 -5.83
CA THR A 173 8.84 1.03 -5.96
C THR A 173 7.53 1.54 -5.37
N MET A 174 7.57 2.14 -4.19
CA MET A 174 6.38 2.70 -3.52
C MET A 174 5.84 3.93 -4.25
N SER A 175 6.71 4.76 -4.82
CA SER A 175 6.30 5.90 -5.66
C SER A 175 5.57 5.43 -6.91
N ALA A 176 6.06 4.38 -7.57
CA ALA A 176 5.40 3.77 -8.71
C ALA A 176 4.03 3.18 -8.34
N LEU A 177 3.95 2.41 -7.25
CA LEU A 177 2.68 1.89 -6.74
C LEU A 177 1.70 3.01 -6.36
N GLY A 178 2.18 4.09 -5.75
CA GLY A 178 1.39 5.27 -5.42
C GLY A 178 0.84 5.97 -6.67
N ALA A 179 1.67 6.12 -7.70
CA ALA A 179 1.25 6.69 -8.99
C ALA A 179 0.16 5.83 -9.65
N ILE A 180 0.34 4.51 -9.69
CA ILE A 180 -0.67 3.56 -10.22
C ILE A 180 -1.96 3.64 -9.41
N SER A 181 -1.84 3.68 -8.08
CA SER A 181 -2.95 3.76 -7.15
C SER A 181 -3.80 5.02 -7.37
N MET A 182 -3.15 6.15 -7.64
CA MET A 182 -3.82 7.42 -7.93
C MET A 182 -4.35 7.48 -9.36
N ALA A 183 -3.66 6.93 -10.34
CA ALA A 183 -4.04 7.08 -11.75
C ALA A 183 -5.33 6.35 -12.16
N ALA A 184 -5.74 5.31 -11.44
CA ALA A 184 -6.99 4.62 -11.72
C ALA A 184 -8.20 5.47 -11.26
N GLN A 185 -9.16 5.75 -12.14
CA GLN A 185 -10.40 6.40 -11.72
C GLN A 185 -11.24 5.46 -10.84
N PRO A 186 -11.95 5.97 -9.81
CA PRO A 186 -11.95 7.35 -9.33
C PRO A 186 -10.71 7.69 -8.47
N LEU A 187 -10.17 8.91 -8.63
CA LEU A 187 -8.97 9.42 -7.91
C LEU A 187 -9.13 9.39 -6.38
N THR A 188 -10.37 9.55 -5.92
CA THR A 188 -10.74 9.53 -4.49
C THR A 188 -10.55 8.16 -3.82
N MET A 189 -10.21 7.12 -4.58
CA MET A 189 -9.91 5.79 -4.06
C MET A 189 -8.42 5.47 -3.96
N GLY A 190 -7.52 6.38 -4.33
CA GLY A 190 -6.08 6.13 -4.26
C GLY A 190 -5.60 5.72 -2.87
N ALA A 191 -6.05 6.40 -1.81
CA ALA A 191 -5.69 6.02 -0.44
C ALA A 191 -6.16 4.60 -0.09
N ASN A 192 -7.38 4.22 -0.50
CA ASN A 192 -7.94 2.88 -0.23
C ASN A 192 -7.17 1.78 -0.98
N ARG A 193 -6.73 2.05 -2.21
CA ARG A 193 -5.89 1.09 -2.96
C ARG A 193 -4.50 0.99 -2.36
N MET A 194 -3.91 2.13 -1.99
CA MET A 194 -2.56 2.16 -1.40
C MET A 194 -2.53 1.41 -0.08
N ILE A 195 -3.54 1.57 0.79
CA ILE A 195 -3.55 0.86 2.07
C ILE A 195 -3.73 -0.65 1.92
N ILE A 196 -4.46 -1.12 0.90
CA ILE A 196 -4.54 -2.56 0.57
C ILE A 196 -3.16 -3.06 0.15
N LEU A 197 -2.47 -2.34 -0.73
CA LEU A 197 -1.11 -2.68 -1.16
C LEU A 197 -0.14 -2.69 0.02
N SER A 198 -0.20 -1.70 0.92
CA SER A 198 0.61 -1.65 2.14
C SER A 198 0.34 -2.84 3.05
N GLY A 199 -0.94 -3.24 3.22
CA GLY A 199 -1.29 -4.43 4.02
C GLY A 199 -0.70 -5.72 3.45
N ILE A 200 -0.68 -5.87 2.12
CA ILE A 200 -0.02 -7.00 1.44
C ILE A 200 1.49 -6.94 1.68
N LEU A 201 2.12 -5.79 1.46
CA LEU A 201 3.56 -5.63 1.63
C LEU A 201 4.02 -5.89 3.06
N VAL A 202 3.29 -5.40 4.06
CA VAL A 202 3.59 -5.72 5.47
C VAL A 202 3.38 -7.20 5.75
N SER A 203 2.35 -7.85 5.17
CA SER A 203 2.19 -9.31 5.30
C SER A 203 3.39 -10.07 4.73
N ILE A 204 3.93 -9.61 3.58
CA ILE A 204 5.16 -10.18 2.99
C ILE A 204 6.35 -9.96 3.92
N VAL A 205 6.54 -8.75 4.46
CA VAL A 205 7.63 -8.45 5.41
C VAL A 205 7.54 -9.37 6.64
N VAL A 206 6.35 -9.54 7.21
CA VAL A 206 6.13 -10.45 8.34
C VAL A 206 6.46 -11.89 7.93
N MET A 207 5.96 -12.37 6.79
CA MET A 207 6.23 -13.74 6.33
C MET A 207 7.71 -14.00 6.07
N LEU A 208 8.41 -13.09 5.40
CA LEU A 208 9.84 -13.21 5.12
C LEU A 208 10.71 -13.09 6.38
N SER A 209 10.23 -12.36 7.39
CA SER A 209 10.93 -12.27 8.68
C SER A 209 11.03 -13.63 9.38
N ALA A 210 10.16 -14.61 9.09
CA ALA A 210 10.21 -15.94 9.71
C ALA A 210 11.58 -16.63 9.56
N GLY A 211 12.17 -16.53 8.36
CA GLY A 211 13.48 -17.12 8.07
C GLY A 211 14.60 -16.43 8.82
N ALA A 212 14.58 -15.10 8.85
CA ALA A 212 15.58 -14.29 9.56
C ALA A 212 15.49 -14.47 11.10
N ILE A 213 14.28 -14.52 11.65
CA ILE A 213 14.05 -14.83 13.07
C ILE A 213 14.62 -16.19 13.41
N ARG A 214 14.36 -17.21 12.58
CA ARG A 214 14.90 -18.56 12.79
C ARG A 214 16.43 -18.56 12.76
N GLN A 215 17.03 -17.88 11.80
CA GLN A 215 18.49 -17.79 11.71
C GLN A 215 19.10 -17.10 12.95
N SER A 216 18.51 -15.98 13.39
CA SER A 216 18.98 -15.27 14.58
C SER A 216 18.92 -16.12 15.86
N LEU A 217 17.89 -16.96 16.00
CA LEU A 217 17.77 -17.87 17.14
C LEU A 217 18.82 -18.99 17.09
N ILE A 218 19.16 -19.48 15.90
CA ILE A 218 20.25 -20.47 15.71
C ILE A 218 21.60 -19.84 16.06
N ASP A 219 21.86 -18.63 15.60
CA ASP A 219 23.13 -17.94 15.85
C ASP A 219 23.34 -17.68 17.35
N ILE A 220 22.30 -17.23 18.06
CA ILE A 220 22.33 -17.05 19.53
C ILE A 220 22.65 -18.38 20.24
N GLN A 221 22.02 -19.48 19.81
CA GLN A 221 22.28 -20.81 20.37
C GLN A 221 23.73 -21.25 20.19
N LEU A 222 24.32 -21.00 19.03
CA LEU A 222 25.71 -21.35 18.73
C LEU A 222 26.71 -20.47 19.51
N MET A 223 26.39 -19.18 19.74
CA MET A 223 27.25 -18.26 20.50
C MET A 223 27.31 -18.59 22.00
N THR A 224 26.19 -18.97 22.63
CA THR A 224 26.17 -19.35 24.06
C THR A 224 26.97 -20.61 24.42
N VAL A 225 27.41 -21.40 23.43
CA VAL A 225 28.20 -22.62 23.66
C VAL A 225 29.68 -22.31 23.93
N GLN A 226 30.17 -21.10 23.61
CA GLN A 226 31.62 -20.84 23.55
C GLN A 226 32.22 -20.08 24.74
N GLU A 227 31.42 -19.42 25.59
CA GLU A 227 31.97 -18.46 26.57
C GLU A 227 32.10 -18.97 28.02
N SER A 228 31.46 -20.09 28.40
CA SER A 228 31.37 -20.47 29.83
C SER A 228 31.86 -21.88 30.18
N GLY A 229 32.31 -22.70 29.24
CA GLY A 229 32.87 -24.04 29.54
C GLY A 229 31.91 -25.00 30.29
N LEU A 230 30.66 -24.61 30.51
CA LEU A 230 29.59 -25.44 31.04
C LEU A 230 28.70 -25.88 29.89
N THR A 231 28.94 -27.11 29.43
CA THR A 231 28.01 -27.89 28.61
C THR A 231 26.81 -28.27 29.47
N ASP A 232 25.72 -27.53 29.35
CA ASP A 232 24.32 -27.94 29.60
C ASP A 232 23.51 -26.65 29.74
N ILE A 233 22.80 -26.17 28.73
CA ILE A 233 21.55 -26.75 28.23
C ILE A 233 21.50 -26.50 26.71
N ALA A 234 21.67 -27.55 25.92
CA ALA A 234 21.30 -27.50 24.51
C ALA A 234 19.78 -27.32 24.44
N ALA A 235 19.31 -26.10 24.19
CA ALA A 235 17.90 -25.86 23.89
C ALA A 235 17.53 -26.74 22.68
N SER A 236 16.58 -27.64 22.89
CA SER A 236 16.23 -28.69 21.94
C SER A 236 15.75 -28.05 20.63
N TYR A 237 15.79 -28.75 19.50
CA TYR A 237 15.22 -28.28 18.21
C TYR A 237 13.76 -27.77 18.33
N LYS A 238 13.06 -28.18 19.39
CA LYS A 238 11.74 -27.69 19.79
C LYS A 238 11.72 -26.19 20.17
N ASP A 239 12.86 -25.58 20.44
CA ASP A 239 12.97 -24.21 20.97
C ASP A 239 13.34 -23.17 19.90
N THR A 240 13.81 -23.59 18.71
CA THR A 240 14.13 -22.73 17.55
C THR A 240 12.97 -22.54 16.57
N GLN A 241 11.75 -22.87 16.97
CA GLN A 241 10.58 -22.70 16.11
C GLN A 241 10.16 -21.23 16.03
N ALA A 242 9.60 -20.83 14.87
CA ALA A 242 9.02 -19.51 14.69
C ALA A 242 8.08 -19.21 15.86
N ALA A 243 8.41 -18.16 16.62
CA ALA A 243 7.76 -17.90 17.89
C ALA A 243 6.26 -17.58 17.68
N PRO A 244 5.37 -17.93 18.63
CA PRO A 244 3.94 -17.65 18.54
C PRO A 244 3.61 -16.17 18.22
N GLY A 245 4.46 -15.23 18.62
CA GLY A 245 4.38 -13.81 18.24
C GLY A 245 4.46 -13.56 16.74
N TRP A 246 5.24 -14.33 15.98
CA TRP A 246 5.27 -14.22 14.51
C TRP A 246 3.91 -14.58 13.89
N TRP A 247 3.27 -15.66 14.37
CA TRP A 247 1.93 -16.04 13.93
C TRP A 247 0.89 -14.98 14.29
N LEU A 248 0.99 -14.40 15.50
CA LEU A 248 0.12 -13.29 15.92
C LEU A 248 0.34 -12.05 15.04
N ALA A 249 1.58 -11.69 14.70
CA ALA A 249 1.88 -10.59 13.80
C ALA A 249 1.30 -10.84 12.40
N GLY A 250 1.45 -12.06 11.87
CA GLY A 250 0.86 -12.45 10.58
C GLY A 250 -0.67 -12.37 10.59
N PHE A 251 -1.30 -12.85 11.66
CA PHE A 251 -2.74 -12.74 11.86
C PHE A 251 -3.20 -11.27 11.96
N GLY A 252 -2.46 -10.43 12.68
CA GLY A 252 -2.74 -8.99 12.77
C GLY A 252 -2.66 -8.29 11.41
N ALA A 253 -1.65 -8.58 10.60
CA ALA A 253 -1.53 -8.07 9.24
C ALA A 253 -2.69 -8.53 8.34
N PHE A 254 -3.13 -9.78 8.48
CA PHE A 254 -4.28 -10.32 7.76
C PHE A 254 -5.60 -9.63 8.17
N VAL A 255 -5.84 -9.44 9.46
CA VAL A 255 -7.02 -8.71 9.97
C VAL A 255 -7.06 -7.28 9.44
N PHE A 256 -5.91 -6.60 9.44
CA PHE A 256 -5.78 -5.27 8.86
C PHE A 256 -6.15 -5.26 7.37
N TRP A 257 -5.62 -6.22 6.60
CA TRP A 257 -5.89 -6.34 5.17
C TRP A 257 -7.39 -6.55 4.89
N ILE A 258 -8.07 -7.40 5.65
CA ILE A 258 -9.54 -7.56 5.57
C ILE A 258 -10.25 -6.23 5.84
N GLY A 259 -9.80 -5.48 6.87
CA GLY A 259 -10.34 -4.16 7.19
C GLY A 259 -10.17 -3.16 6.04
N ALA A 260 -9.01 -3.15 5.40
CA ALA A 260 -8.69 -2.32 4.24
C ALA A 260 -9.57 -2.65 3.02
N VAL A 261 -9.72 -3.94 2.70
CA VAL A 261 -10.60 -4.40 1.60
C VAL A 261 -12.06 -4.06 1.89
N GLY A 262 -12.52 -4.26 3.14
CA GLY A 262 -13.88 -3.92 3.55
C GLY A 262 -14.16 -2.42 3.47
N LEU A 263 -13.19 -1.57 3.86
CA LEU A 263 -13.31 -0.12 3.73
C LEU A 263 -13.39 0.29 2.25
N TRP A 264 -12.54 -0.29 1.40
CA TRP A 264 -12.57 -0.05 -0.05
C TRP A 264 -13.91 -0.45 -0.67
N ALA A 265 -14.45 -1.63 -0.33
CA ALA A 265 -15.73 -2.10 -0.86
C ALA A 265 -16.88 -1.14 -0.51
N ASN A 266 -16.98 -0.73 0.75
CA ASN A 266 -18.02 0.22 1.18
C ASN A 266 -17.89 1.56 0.43
N ARG A 267 -16.67 2.08 0.27
CA ARG A 267 -16.44 3.34 -0.46
C ARG A 267 -16.68 3.21 -1.96
N ARG A 268 -16.40 2.05 -2.54
CA ARG A 268 -16.72 1.75 -3.93
C ARG A 268 -18.21 1.91 -4.18
N ASP A 269 -19.04 1.38 -3.29
CA ASP A 269 -20.49 1.45 -3.41
C ASP A 269 -20.98 2.89 -3.25
N ILE A 270 -20.44 3.65 -2.29
CA ILE A 270 -20.78 5.07 -2.10
C ILE A 270 -20.43 5.90 -3.34
N VAL A 271 -19.22 5.73 -3.88
CA VAL A 271 -18.78 6.50 -5.06
C VAL A 271 -19.58 6.09 -6.31
N ALA A 272 -19.93 4.81 -6.46
CA ALA A 272 -20.80 4.35 -7.53
C ALA A 272 -22.20 4.98 -7.43
N ALA A 273 -22.77 5.07 -6.22
CA ALA A 273 -24.04 5.73 -5.97
C ALA A 273 -23.99 7.23 -6.29
N LEU A 274 -22.95 7.94 -5.84
CA LEU A 274 -22.74 9.36 -6.15
C LEU A 274 -22.55 9.60 -7.65
N ALA A 275 -21.83 8.73 -8.36
CA ALA A 275 -21.67 8.83 -9.80
C ALA A 275 -23.00 8.66 -10.55
N ARG A 276 -23.87 7.75 -10.09
CA ARG A 276 -25.23 7.59 -10.64
C ARG A 276 -26.08 8.84 -10.38
N ALA A 277 -26.06 9.37 -9.17
CA ALA A 277 -26.80 10.60 -8.81
C ALA A 277 -26.33 11.80 -9.65
N LYS A 278 -25.02 11.97 -9.86
CA LYS A 278 -24.47 13.03 -10.73
C LYS A 278 -24.94 12.89 -12.18
N LYS A 279 -24.96 11.67 -12.72
CA LYS A 279 -25.45 11.42 -14.08
C LYS A 279 -26.95 11.74 -14.21
N GLN A 280 -27.75 11.37 -13.21
CA GLN A 280 -29.19 11.69 -13.20
C GLN A 280 -29.42 13.20 -13.14
N ARG A 281 -28.64 13.92 -12.33
CA ARG A 281 -28.72 15.39 -12.28
C ARG A 281 -28.29 16.05 -13.59
N ALA A 282 -27.20 15.60 -14.20
CA ALA A 282 -26.76 16.13 -15.49
C ALA A 282 -27.78 15.86 -16.60
N ALA A 283 -28.41 14.68 -16.61
CA ALA A 283 -29.49 14.37 -17.53
C ALA A 283 -30.74 15.25 -17.30
N ALA A 284 -31.08 15.54 -16.03
CA ALA A 284 -32.17 16.44 -15.69
C ALA A 284 -31.87 17.90 -16.08
N GLU A 285 -30.64 18.37 -15.88
CA GLU A 285 -30.20 19.71 -16.31
C GLU A 285 -30.21 19.83 -17.84
N GLN A 286 -29.79 18.78 -18.55
CA GLN A 286 -29.85 18.75 -20.02
C GLN A 286 -31.30 18.73 -20.53
N SER A 287 -32.17 17.92 -19.92
CA SER A 287 -33.60 17.89 -20.28
C SER A 287 -34.30 19.23 -19.98
N ALA A 288 -33.96 19.89 -18.87
CA ALA A 288 -34.48 21.22 -18.55
C ALA A 288 -34.04 22.27 -19.60
N LYS A 289 -32.80 22.19 -20.06
CA LYS A 289 -32.28 23.07 -21.11
C LYS A 289 -32.97 22.82 -22.46
N GLU A 290 -33.19 21.56 -22.83
CA GLU A 290 -33.91 21.19 -24.06
C GLU A 290 -35.37 21.66 -24.05
N ILE A 291 -36.05 21.62 -22.89
CA ILE A 291 -37.42 22.16 -22.74
C ILE A 291 -37.43 23.69 -22.89
N GLN A 292 -36.43 24.37 -22.32
CA GLN A 292 -36.31 25.82 -22.45
C GLN A 292 -36.03 26.22 -23.91
N ASP A 293 -35.08 25.56 -24.57
CA ASP A 293 -34.76 25.79 -25.98
C ASP A 293 -35.98 25.50 -26.89
N ALA A 294 -36.76 24.46 -26.58
CA ALA A 294 -38.01 24.15 -27.30
C ALA A 294 -39.11 25.20 -27.07
N ALA A 295 -39.24 25.73 -25.85
CA ALA A 295 -40.19 26.80 -25.54
C ALA A 295 -39.81 28.12 -26.25
N GLU A 296 -38.52 28.46 -26.30
CA GLU A 296 -37.99 29.61 -27.01
C GLU A 296 -38.12 29.48 -28.54
N ALA A 297 -38.02 28.26 -29.08
CA ALA A 297 -38.31 27.99 -30.49
C ALA A 297 -39.81 28.17 -30.80
N TYR A 298 -40.69 27.63 -29.97
CA TYR A 298 -42.15 27.78 -30.14
C TYR A 298 -42.59 29.25 -30.08
N ALA A 299 -42.03 30.04 -29.17
CA ALA A 299 -42.31 31.48 -29.06
C ALA A 299 -41.92 32.25 -30.34
N ARG A 300 -40.75 31.94 -30.92
CA ARG A 300 -40.30 32.53 -32.19
C ARG A 300 -41.20 32.17 -33.38
N ASP A 301 -41.66 30.92 -33.46
CA ASP A 301 -42.57 30.49 -34.52
C ASP A 301 -43.93 31.17 -34.41
N PHE A 302 -44.42 31.42 -33.17
CA PHE A 302 -45.66 32.13 -32.93
C PHE A 302 -45.59 33.62 -33.29
N GLU A 303 -44.48 34.29 -32.97
CA GLU A 303 -44.22 35.68 -33.35
C GLU A 303 -44.05 35.83 -34.88
N GLY A 304 -43.40 34.88 -35.54
CA GLY A 304 -43.25 34.85 -37.00
C GLY A 304 -44.55 34.61 -37.77
N ALA A 305 -45.46 33.79 -37.22
CA ALA A 305 -46.77 33.51 -37.82
C ALA A 305 -47.77 34.67 -37.69
N GLY A 306 -47.64 35.52 -36.67
CA GLY A 306 -48.50 36.70 -36.46
C GLY A 306 -48.18 37.89 -37.37
N ALA A 307 -47.03 37.90 -38.04
CA ALA A 307 -46.55 39.03 -38.84
C ALA A 307 -46.96 39.00 -40.32
N ASN A 308 -47.75 38.02 -40.76
CA ASN A 308 -48.24 37.93 -42.14
C ASN A 308 -49.77 38.07 -42.20
N PRO A 309 -50.33 39.29 -42.04
CA PRO A 309 -51.71 39.54 -42.39
C PRO A 309 -51.84 39.55 -43.92
N ALA A 310 -52.67 38.64 -44.43
CA ALA A 310 -53.15 38.67 -45.81
C ALA A 310 -54.00 39.93 -46.07
#